data_AF-A0A2V1C5T6-F1
#
_entry.id   AF-A0A2V1C5T6-F1
#
_cell.length_a   1.000
_cell.length_b   1.000
_cell.length_c   1.000
_cell.angle_alpha   90.00
_cell.angle_beta   90.00
_cell.angle_gamma   90.00
#
_symmetry.space_group_name_H-M   'P 1'
#
loop_
_entity.id
_entity.type
_entity.pdbx_description
1 polymer ?
#
loop_
_entity_poly.entity_id
_entity_poly.type
_entity_poly.pdbx_seq_one_letter_code
_entity_poly.pdbx_strand_id
1 'polypeptide(L)'
;MTPKPITSKSPIELLPIETQQAILSSLTSIASLKQCALACPILYISYKAAEGMIITQILYNQIGIKVLPEAVLALSSSQLKLSDLEPFAEANFRKRRPPPSIYKFRDALIMSETHTHIKFLTKDFVRKALKASPYPSLDKPASPAEIDRIERTFYRFEIYRHIFGRFQQNREWRVEAQQDMFFKYFSPWENEQMACVHEFLAQIVIPAFNEIVAHDVFWGSTNIESATDASSQYIQAILCRGLAHIHAIATADSYSSRRAVIYKLYPPYSDKFFHRGRNNGHTARAIIASVNNPLVSNFFKDSDEGPENAWRWAHSSLQPNIPSLMVMTNSFRDFTAVRTWGYVMWDRLRLDEWGVFGKDWVHSLKFATYQELEEKREREEEMRGDMEKSWKRRAEVHLAGGFGWWKDGDEGRVEWGRGRSSPWNDEARRRECELCIGEVRCAPHRLVLRIKGQC
;
A
#
# COMPACT_ATOMS: atom_id res chain seq x y z
N MET A 1 48.19 -43.39 -18.37
CA MET A 1 48.08 -42.37 -17.31
C MET A 1 47.05 -41.34 -17.77
N THR A 2 45.83 -41.42 -17.24
CA THR A 2 44.80 -40.39 -17.46
C THR A 2 45.10 -39.19 -16.56
N PRO A 3 45.18 -37.96 -17.07
CA PRO A 3 45.37 -36.79 -16.21
C PRO A 3 44.15 -36.64 -15.32
N LYS A 4 44.34 -36.63 -13.99
CA LYS A 4 43.31 -36.17 -13.06
C LYS A 4 43.03 -34.70 -13.37
N PRO A 5 41.76 -34.28 -13.50
CA PRO A 5 41.45 -32.86 -13.59
C PRO A 5 41.85 -32.23 -12.25
N ILE A 6 42.83 -31.33 -12.29
CA ILE A 6 43.10 -30.42 -11.19
C ILE A 6 41.88 -29.50 -11.15
N THR A 7 40.92 -29.78 -10.29
CA THR A 7 39.91 -28.80 -9.92
C THR A 7 40.66 -27.70 -9.17
N SER A 8 41.16 -26.71 -9.90
CA SER A 8 41.83 -25.55 -9.31
C SER A 8 40.82 -24.89 -8.38
N LYS A 9 41.11 -24.86 -7.07
CA LYS A 9 40.30 -24.11 -6.11
C LYS A 9 40.12 -22.70 -6.64
N SER A 10 38.89 -22.19 -6.54
CA SER A 10 38.61 -20.83 -7.01
C SER A 10 39.47 -19.82 -6.22
N PRO A 11 39.87 -18.68 -6.80
CA PRO A 11 40.73 -17.72 -6.10
C PRO A 11 40.18 -17.25 -4.74
N ILE A 12 38.84 -17.19 -4.60
CA ILE A 12 38.17 -16.82 -3.35
C ILE A 12 38.35 -17.87 -2.25
N GLU A 13 38.48 -19.14 -2.61
CA GLU A 13 38.71 -20.25 -1.67
C GLU A 13 40.14 -20.30 -1.12
N LEU A 14 41.07 -19.60 -1.77
CA LEU A 14 42.47 -19.50 -1.35
C LEU A 14 42.71 -18.32 -0.39
N LEU A 15 41.71 -17.44 -0.21
CA LEU A 15 41.82 -16.31 0.69
C LEU A 15 41.78 -16.75 2.17
N PRO A 16 42.44 -16.01 3.09
CA PRO A 16 42.26 -16.19 4.52
C PRO A 16 40.79 -16.09 4.94
N ILE A 17 40.39 -16.80 5.98
CA ILE A 17 39.00 -16.86 6.44
C ILE A 17 38.47 -15.46 6.78
N GLU A 18 39.30 -14.60 7.34
CA GLU A 18 38.98 -13.22 7.69
C GLU A 18 38.66 -12.38 6.44
N THR A 19 39.41 -12.58 5.36
CA THR A 19 39.15 -11.91 4.07
C THR A 19 37.84 -12.41 3.45
N GLN A 20 37.58 -13.71 3.52
CA GLN A 20 36.31 -14.27 3.05
C GLN A 20 35.13 -13.72 3.87
N GLN A 21 35.26 -13.62 5.19
CA GLN A 21 34.24 -13.05 6.06
C GLN A 21 34.03 -11.55 5.80
N ALA A 22 35.08 -10.79 5.51
CA ALA A 22 34.97 -9.38 5.12
C ALA A 22 34.21 -9.22 3.80
N ILE A 23 34.49 -10.09 2.80
CA ILE A 23 33.76 -10.12 1.53
C ILE A 23 32.28 -10.44 1.79
N LEU A 24 31.97 -11.47 2.58
CA LEU A 24 30.59 -11.84 2.91
C LEU A 24 29.86 -10.72 3.68
N SER A 25 30.56 -9.99 4.55
CA SER A 25 30.00 -8.85 5.30
C SER A 25 29.71 -7.63 4.41
N SER A 26 30.33 -7.53 3.23
CA SER A 26 30.11 -6.44 2.29
C SER A 26 28.89 -6.65 1.38
N LEU A 27 28.23 -7.81 1.46
CA LEU A 27 27.04 -8.11 0.68
C LEU A 27 25.90 -7.13 0.98
N THR A 28 25.07 -6.88 -0.04
CA THR A 28 23.98 -5.89 0.00
C THR A 28 22.64 -6.47 0.46
N SER A 29 22.54 -7.79 0.64
CA SER A 29 21.32 -8.45 1.14
C SER A 29 21.59 -9.81 1.77
N ILE A 30 20.70 -10.23 2.67
CA ILE A 30 20.73 -11.57 3.29
C ILE A 30 20.43 -12.66 2.24
N ALA A 31 19.64 -12.35 1.21
CA ALA A 31 19.39 -13.25 0.10
C ALA A 31 20.70 -13.56 -0.66
N SER A 32 21.54 -12.56 -0.92
CA SER A 32 22.85 -12.77 -1.55
C SER A 32 23.75 -13.65 -0.68
N LEU A 33 23.76 -13.44 0.65
CA LEU A 33 24.49 -14.29 1.59
C LEU A 33 24.03 -15.75 1.50
N LYS A 34 22.71 -15.99 1.43
CA LYS A 34 22.14 -17.32 1.21
C LYS A 34 22.72 -17.97 -0.04
N GLN A 35 22.74 -17.25 -1.16
CA GLN A 35 23.22 -17.79 -2.44
C GLN A 35 24.72 -18.08 -2.39
N CYS A 36 25.53 -17.19 -1.80
CA CYS A 36 26.97 -17.43 -1.62
C CYS A 36 27.25 -18.67 -0.76
N ALA A 37 26.52 -18.83 0.35
CA ALA A 37 26.66 -19.98 1.24
C ALA A 37 26.23 -21.29 0.58
N LEU A 38 25.22 -21.28 -0.30
CA LEU A 38 24.79 -22.45 -1.06
C LEU A 38 25.72 -22.79 -2.23
N ALA A 39 26.42 -21.80 -2.79
CA ALA A 39 27.27 -21.97 -3.96
C ALA A 39 28.64 -22.59 -3.63
N CYS A 40 29.17 -22.41 -2.41
CA CYS A 40 30.51 -22.85 -2.04
C CYS A 40 30.60 -23.33 -0.58
N PRO A 41 31.06 -24.58 -0.32
CA PRO A 41 31.25 -25.09 1.04
C PRO A 41 32.23 -24.25 1.89
N ILE A 42 33.27 -23.69 1.27
CA ILE A 42 34.27 -22.86 1.97
C ILE A 42 33.62 -21.54 2.41
N LEU A 43 32.82 -20.90 1.55
CA LEU A 43 32.06 -19.70 1.93
C LEU A 43 31.02 -20.00 3.01
N TYR A 44 30.39 -21.18 2.97
CA TYR A 44 29.50 -21.62 4.05
C TYR A 44 30.23 -21.74 5.40
N ILE A 45 31.40 -22.37 5.42
CA ILE A 45 32.22 -22.50 6.64
C ILE A 45 32.63 -21.13 7.17
N SER A 46 33.12 -20.25 6.30
CA SER A 46 33.53 -18.89 6.63
C SER A 46 32.36 -18.07 7.19
N TYR A 47 31.18 -18.17 6.58
CA TYR A 47 29.94 -17.60 7.11
C TYR A 47 29.60 -18.15 8.50
N LYS A 48 29.58 -19.47 8.68
CA LYS A 48 29.19 -20.11 9.94
C LYS A 48 30.10 -19.74 11.10
N ALA A 49 31.40 -19.52 10.84
CA ALA A 49 32.36 -19.09 11.85
C ALA A 49 32.12 -17.67 12.38
N ALA A 50 31.45 -16.79 11.63
CA ALA A 50 31.19 -15.40 12.01
C ALA A 50 29.76 -14.94 11.72
N GLU A 51 28.79 -15.86 11.86
CA GLU A 51 27.39 -15.68 11.42
C GLU A 51 26.77 -14.39 11.94
N GLY A 52 26.86 -14.15 13.25
CA GLY A 52 26.23 -12.98 13.88
C GLY A 52 26.80 -11.66 13.37
N MET A 53 28.12 -11.56 13.23
CA MET A 53 28.79 -10.35 12.73
C MET A 53 28.43 -10.07 11.28
N ILE A 54 28.50 -11.09 10.41
CA ILE A 54 28.21 -10.96 8.98
C ILE A 54 26.74 -10.54 8.79
N ILE A 55 25.80 -11.20 9.46
CA ILE A 55 24.38 -10.86 9.35
C ILE A 55 24.11 -9.43 9.82
N THR A 56 24.63 -9.05 10.99
CA THR A 56 24.45 -7.70 11.54
C THR A 56 25.03 -6.64 10.59
N GLN A 57 26.21 -6.87 10.01
CA GLN A 57 26.80 -5.93 9.06
C GLN A 57 25.98 -5.80 7.78
N ILE A 58 25.49 -6.91 7.21
CA ILE A 58 24.62 -6.87 6.02
C ILE A 58 23.33 -6.11 6.31
N LEU A 59 22.72 -6.31 7.48
CA LEU A 59 21.53 -5.56 7.88
C LEU A 59 21.82 -4.06 8.02
N TYR A 60 22.98 -3.66 8.55
CA TYR A 60 23.39 -2.26 8.56
C TYR A 60 23.61 -1.70 7.16
N ASN A 61 24.23 -2.45 6.26
CA ASN A 61 24.46 -2.02 4.88
C ASN A 61 23.13 -1.88 4.11
N GLN A 62 22.17 -2.77 4.38
CA GLN A 62 20.93 -2.83 3.63
C GLN A 62 19.87 -1.87 4.16
N ILE A 63 19.64 -1.86 5.48
CA ILE A 63 18.53 -1.14 6.16
C ILE A 63 19.01 0.18 6.76
N GLY A 64 20.28 0.27 7.17
CA GLY A 64 20.80 1.43 7.88
C GLY A 64 20.54 1.40 9.39
N ILE A 65 21.52 1.88 10.16
CA ILE A 65 21.48 1.86 11.63
C ILE A 65 20.31 2.67 12.23
N LYS A 66 19.88 3.73 11.54
CA LYS A 66 18.80 4.63 11.99
C LYS A 66 17.39 4.11 11.70
N VAL A 67 17.26 3.03 10.91
CA VAL A 67 15.98 2.44 10.50
C VAL A 67 15.85 1.00 11.03
N LEU A 68 16.97 0.33 11.32
CA LEU A 68 17.01 -1.02 11.85
C LEU A 68 16.13 -1.24 13.09
N PRO A 69 16.03 -0.32 14.08
CA PRO A 69 15.14 -0.51 15.22
C PRO A 69 13.68 -0.73 14.80
N GLU A 70 13.18 0.07 13.86
CA GLU A 70 11.82 -0.06 13.32
C GLU A 70 11.64 -1.37 12.53
N ALA A 71 12.68 -1.85 11.82
CA ALA A 71 12.65 -3.15 11.16
C ALA A 71 12.52 -4.32 12.16
N VAL A 72 13.24 -4.25 13.29
CA VAL A 72 13.14 -5.22 14.38
C VAL A 72 11.75 -5.19 15.02
N LEU A 73 11.18 -4.01 15.20
CA LEU A 73 9.81 -3.85 15.71
C LEU A 73 8.76 -4.39 14.74
N ALA A 74 8.95 -4.21 13.43
CA ALA A 74 8.08 -4.79 12.41
C ALA A 74 8.13 -6.31 12.43
N LEU A 75 9.32 -6.92 12.57
CA LEU A 75 9.46 -8.36 12.75
C LEU A 75 8.77 -8.83 14.04
N SER A 76 9.01 -8.16 15.16
CA SER A 76 8.47 -8.54 16.46
C SER A 76 6.93 -8.45 16.49
N SER A 77 6.37 -7.38 15.93
CA SER A 77 4.91 -7.22 15.78
C SER A 77 4.31 -8.29 14.85
N SER A 78 5.05 -8.74 13.83
CA SER A 78 4.61 -9.82 12.94
C SER A 78 4.48 -11.18 13.64
N GLN A 79 5.02 -11.35 14.83
CA GLN A 79 4.98 -12.57 15.63
C GLN A 79 4.09 -12.42 16.88
N LEU A 80 3.48 -11.25 17.05
CA LEU A 80 2.75 -10.87 18.25
C LEU A 80 1.43 -11.64 18.38
N LYS A 81 1.15 -12.11 19.59
CA LYS A 81 -0.16 -12.65 19.98
C LYS A 81 -1.01 -11.54 20.60
N LEU A 82 -2.33 -11.68 20.50
CA LEU A 82 -3.28 -10.70 21.04
C LEU A 82 -3.06 -10.45 22.55
N SER A 83 -2.77 -11.50 23.33
CA SER A 83 -2.52 -11.42 24.78
C SER A 83 -1.31 -10.56 25.16
N ASP A 84 -0.35 -10.40 24.23
CA ASP A 84 0.95 -9.82 24.52
C ASP A 84 1.03 -8.34 24.08
N LEU A 85 -0.09 -7.78 23.61
CA LEU A 85 -0.14 -6.47 22.99
C LEU A 85 0.19 -5.31 23.95
N GLU A 86 -0.43 -5.28 25.13
CA GLU A 86 -0.15 -4.25 26.14
C GLU A 86 1.31 -4.30 26.62
N PRO A 87 1.86 -5.47 27.02
CA PRO A 87 3.29 -5.60 27.30
C PRO A 87 4.17 -5.16 26.13
N PHE A 88 3.78 -5.47 24.90
CA PHE A 88 4.51 -5.09 23.70
C PHE A 88 4.55 -3.56 23.53
N ALA A 89 3.41 -2.88 23.63
CA ALA A 89 3.32 -1.43 23.50
C ALA A 89 4.14 -0.72 24.59
N GLU A 90 4.03 -1.17 25.84
CA GLU A 90 4.80 -0.61 26.95
C GLU A 90 6.31 -0.80 26.76
N ALA A 91 6.76 -2.00 26.36
CA ALA A 91 8.19 -2.29 26.18
C ALA A 91 8.81 -1.60 24.96
N ASN A 92 8.07 -1.52 23.86
CA ASN A 92 8.63 -1.10 22.58
C ASN A 92 8.29 0.34 22.19
N PHE A 93 7.11 0.83 22.56
CA PHE A 93 6.72 2.20 22.23
C PHE A 93 7.06 3.17 23.34
N ARG A 94 6.76 2.83 24.59
CA ARG A 94 7.07 3.71 25.73
C ARG A 94 8.54 3.62 26.14
N LYS A 95 9.06 2.41 26.38
CA LYS A 95 10.42 2.20 26.91
C LYS A 95 11.50 2.15 25.82
N ARG A 96 11.12 2.05 24.54
CA ARG A 96 12.03 1.97 23.38
C ARG A 96 13.17 0.97 23.61
N ARG A 97 12.83 -0.29 23.88
CA ARG A 97 13.81 -1.36 24.06
C ARG A 97 14.83 -1.37 22.90
N PRO A 98 16.14 -1.41 23.18
CA PRO A 98 17.14 -1.43 22.12
C PRO A 98 17.03 -2.71 21.28
N PRO A 99 17.35 -2.65 19.99
CA PRO A 99 17.40 -3.84 19.14
C PRO A 99 18.46 -4.83 19.64
N PRO A 100 18.31 -6.14 19.37
CA PRO A 100 19.31 -7.13 19.73
C PRO A 100 20.61 -6.90 18.94
N SER A 101 21.74 -7.31 19.51
CA SER A 101 23.05 -7.22 18.85
C SER A 101 23.33 -8.35 17.86
N ILE A 102 22.57 -9.45 17.96
CA ILE A 102 22.74 -10.67 17.15
C ILE A 102 21.37 -11.07 16.59
N TYR A 103 21.35 -11.41 15.29
CA TYR A 103 20.15 -11.80 14.57
C TYR A 103 20.27 -13.23 14.07
N LYS A 104 19.18 -13.99 14.17
CA LYS A 104 19.09 -15.30 13.50
C LYS A 104 18.94 -15.09 12.00
N PHE A 105 19.53 -15.98 11.20
CA PHE A 105 19.45 -15.91 9.74
C PHE A 105 18.01 -15.77 9.20
N ARG A 106 17.07 -16.56 9.73
CA ARG A 106 15.65 -16.51 9.34
C ARG A 106 15.04 -15.13 9.57
N ASP A 107 15.28 -14.56 10.74
CA ASP A 107 14.74 -13.27 11.14
C ASP A 107 15.33 -12.15 10.28
N ALA A 108 16.65 -12.20 10.04
CA ALA A 108 17.35 -11.28 9.16
C ALA A 108 16.85 -11.37 7.71
N LEU A 109 16.54 -12.58 7.22
CA LEU A 109 15.98 -12.76 5.88
C LEU A 109 14.61 -12.09 5.74
N ILE A 110 13.71 -12.28 6.71
CA ILE A 110 12.37 -11.64 6.71
C ILE A 110 12.50 -10.11 6.74
N MET A 111 13.39 -9.58 7.56
CA MET A 111 13.68 -8.14 7.61
C MET A 111 14.24 -7.64 6.27
N SER A 112 15.21 -8.36 5.70
CA SER A 112 15.82 -8.05 4.41
C SER A 112 14.78 -8.02 3.28
N GLU A 113 13.90 -9.02 3.21
CA GLU A 113 12.81 -9.10 2.24
C GLU A 113 11.80 -7.95 2.40
N THR A 114 11.35 -7.70 3.63
CA THR A 114 10.44 -6.58 3.94
C THR A 114 11.05 -5.24 3.51
N HIS A 115 12.34 -5.05 3.78
CA HIS A 115 13.03 -3.82 3.42
C HIS A 115 13.14 -3.63 1.90
N THR A 116 13.18 -4.70 1.09
CA THR A 116 13.16 -4.54 -0.38
C THR A 116 11.90 -3.82 -0.87
N HIS A 117 10.74 -4.13 -0.27
CA HIS A 117 9.46 -3.49 -0.60
C HIS A 117 9.44 -2.04 -0.12
N ILE A 118 9.92 -1.80 1.09
CA ILE A 118 10.02 -0.44 1.66
C ILE A 118 10.93 0.42 0.79
N LYS A 119 12.10 -0.08 0.40
CA LYS A 119 13.04 0.66 -0.47
C LYS A 119 12.43 1.02 -1.81
N PHE A 120 11.63 0.14 -2.41
CA PHE A 120 10.88 0.44 -3.63
C PHE A 120 9.86 1.56 -3.38
N LEU A 121 9.02 1.42 -2.36
CA LEU A 121 7.95 2.35 -2.03
C LEU A 121 8.48 3.72 -1.60
N THR A 122 9.59 3.78 -0.87
CA THR A 122 10.29 5.01 -0.49
C THR A 122 10.77 5.77 -1.73
N LYS A 123 11.40 5.09 -2.70
CA LYS A 123 11.83 5.73 -3.95
C LYS A 123 10.65 6.32 -4.72
N ASP A 124 9.54 5.56 -4.81
CA ASP A 124 8.35 6.04 -5.50
C ASP A 124 7.66 7.19 -4.73
N PHE A 125 7.60 7.11 -3.41
CA PHE A 125 7.10 8.17 -2.52
C PHE A 125 7.88 9.47 -2.74
N VAL A 126 9.21 9.44 -2.60
CA VAL A 126 10.06 10.62 -2.76
C VAL A 126 9.86 11.26 -4.13
N ARG A 127 9.87 10.44 -5.19
CA ARG A 127 9.68 10.91 -6.56
C ARG A 127 8.32 11.59 -6.75
N LYS A 128 7.23 10.99 -6.26
CA LYS A 128 5.88 11.58 -6.39
C LYS A 128 5.71 12.80 -5.49
N ALA A 129 6.23 12.76 -4.27
CA ALA A 129 6.10 13.84 -3.31
C ALA A 129 6.86 15.09 -3.74
N LEU A 130 8.10 14.95 -4.24
CA LEU A 130 8.85 16.08 -4.82
C LEU A 130 8.15 16.65 -6.05
N LYS A 131 7.57 15.80 -6.91
CA LYS A 131 6.79 16.25 -8.08
C LYS A 131 5.49 16.98 -7.68
N ALA A 132 4.88 16.58 -6.57
CA ALA A 132 3.65 17.19 -6.07
C ALA A 132 3.91 18.47 -5.26
N SER A 133 5.16 18.80 -4.96
CA SER A 133 5.51 19.99 -4.21
C SER A 133 5.00 21.25 -4.95
N PRO A 134 4.30 22.17 -4.25
CA PRO A 134 3.88 23.42 -4.86
C PRO A 134 5.04 24.41 -5.02
N TYR A 135 6.22 24.07 -4.51
CA TYR A 135 7.44 24.88 -4.59
C TYR A 135 8.32 24.37 -5.74
N PRO A 136 8.99 25.28 -6.48
CA PRO A 136 9.84 24.87 -7.58
C PRO A 136 10.88 23.87 -7.08
N SER A 137 10.84 22.67 -7.68
CA SER A 137 11.80 21.61 -7.39
C SER A 137 13.19 22.13 -7.72
N LEU A 138 13.96 22.49 -6.69
CA LEU A 138 15.40 22.39 -6.78
C LEU A 138 15.65 20.91 -7.06
N ASP A 139 16.36 20.56 -8.15
CA ASP A 139 16.67 19.16 -8.56
C ASP A 139 17.58 18.42 -7.55
N LYS A 140 17.41 18.69 -6.26
CA LYS A 140 18.11 18.12 -5.12
C LYS A 140 17.42 16.82 -4.70
N PRO A 141 18.13 15.68 -4.73
CA PRO A 141 17.60 14.42 -4.22
C PRO A 141 17.28 14.52 -2.73
N ALA A 142 16.46 13.60 -2.22
CA ALA A 142 16.21 13.49 -0.78
C ALA A 142 17.51 13.24 -0.01
N SER A 143 17.65 13.89 1.14
CA SER A 143 18.78 13.68 2.05
C SER A 143 18.71 12.28 2.69
N PRO A 144 19.82 11.73 3.20
CA PRO A 144 19.78 10.48 3.95
C PRO A 144 18.83 10.52 5.15
N ALA A 145 18.69 11.65 5.84
CA ALA A 145 17.78 11.79 6.98
C ALA A 145 16.31 11.74 6.54
N GLU A 146 15.97 12.36 5.42
CA GLU A 146 14.63 12.31 4.80
C GLU A 146 14.28 10.87 4.40
N ILE A 147 15.22 10.15 3.77
CA ILE A 147 15.05 8.74 3.42
C ILE A 147 14.81 7.89 4.67
N ASP A 148 15.67 8.02 5.69
CA ASP A 148 15.52 7.26 6.95
C ASP A 148 14.14 7.52 7.59
N ARG A 149 13.68 8.78 7.59
CA ARG A 149 12.38 9.19 8.14
C ARG A 149 11.21 8.55 7.39
N ILE A 150 11.28 8.53 6.05
CA ILE A 150 10.25 7.91 5.22
C ILE A 150 10.24 6.39 5.42
N GLU A 151 11.41 5.74 5.43
CA GLU A 151 11.52 4.29 5.64
C GLU A 151 11.02 3.87 7.03
N ARG A 152 11.38 4.61 8.09
CA ARG A 152 10.82 4.40 9.44
C ARG A 152 9.30 4.52 9.43
N THR A 153 8.74 5.46 8.67
CA THR A 153 7.29 5.65 8.58
C THR A 153 6.60 4.48 7.88
N PHE A 154 7.18 3.94 6.81
CA PHE A 154 6.69 2.70 6.20
C PHE A 154 6.73 1.52 7.18
N TYR A 155 7.81 1.37 7.96
CA TYR A 155 7.84 0.34 9.01
C TYR A 155 6.77 0.56 10.07
N ARG A 156 6.50 1.80 10.51
CA ARG A 156 5.40 2.12 11.44
C ARG A 156 4.05 1.71 10.86
N PHE A 157 3.82 1.95 9.57
CA PHE A 157 2.62 1.45 8.88
C PHE A 157 2.53 -0.09 8.92
N GLU A 158 3.63 -0.80 8.65
CA GLU A 158 3.65 -2.26 8.69
C GLU A 158 3.43 -2.80 10.12
N ILE A 159 4.00 -2.15 11.14
CA ILE A 159 3.76 -2.47 12.57
C ILE A 159 2.28 -2.28 12.90
N TYR A 160 1.69 -1.13 12.53
CA TYR A 160 0.27 -0.85 12.72
C TYR A 160 -0.58 -1.93 12.03
N ARG A 161 -0.23 -2.32 10.80
CA ARG A 161 -0.89 -3.42 10.08
C ARG A 161 -0.79 -4.76 10.82
N HIS A 162 0.37 -5.10 11.41
CA HIS A 162 0.50 -6.33 12.19
C HIS A 162 -0.38 -6.33 13.44
N ILE A 163 -0.45 -5.19 14.12
CA ILE A 163 -1.23 -5.03 15.34
C ILE A 163 -2.73 -5.00 15.03
N PHE A 164 -3.20 -4.16 14.11
CA PHE A 164 -4.64 -3.92 13.93
C PHE A 164 -5.23 -4.63 12.71
N GLY A 165 -4.43 -4.89 11.68
CA GLY A 165 -4.87 -5.53 10.43
C GLY A 165 -5.14 -7.03 10.57
N ARG A 166 -4.53 -7.71 11.55
CA ARG A 166 -4.77 -9.15 11.79
C ARG A 166 -6.00 -9.43 12.64
N PHE A 167 -6.38 -8.50 13.50
CA PHE A 167 -7.45 -8.68 14.47
C PHE A 167 -8.72 -7.90 14.11
N GLN A 168 -8.94 -7.58 12.84
CA GLN A 168 -10.11 -6.79 12.39
C GLN A 168 -11.46 -7.41 12.76
N GLN A 169 -11.51 -8.73 12.93
CA GLN A 169 -12.72 -9.43 13.36
C GLN A 169 -12.99 -9.31 14.87
N ASN A 170 -11.99 -8.92 15.67
CA ASN A 170 -12.17 -8.76 17.10
C ASN A 170 -12.91 -7.42 17.37
N ARG A 171 -14.11 -7.56 17.96
CA ARG A 171 -15.04 -6.45 18.27
C ARG A 171 -14.50 -5.48 19.32
N GLU A 172 -13.50 -5.87 20.09
CA GLU A 172 -12.88 -5.06 21.15
C GLU A 172 -11.97 -3.96 20.58
N TRP A 173 -11.53 -4.08 19.33
CA TRP A 173 -10.72 -3.08 18.65
C TRP A 173 -11.58 -1.95 18.10
N ARG A 174 -12.24 -1.26 19.03
CA ARG A 174 -12.87 0.03 18.76
C ARG A 174 -11.78 1.05 18.44
N VAL A 175 -12.18 2.15 17.82
CA VAL A 175 -11.25 3.17 17.33
C VAL A 175 -10.41 3.74 18.47
N GLU A 176 -11.04 3.94 19.63
CA GLU A 176 -10.45 4.51 20.84
C GLU A 176 -9.30 3.63 21.34
N ALA A 177 -9.45 2.30 21.25
CA ALA A 177 -8.39 1.37 21.61
C ALA A 177 -7.16 1.52 20.70
N GLN A 178 -7.33 1.90 19.43
CA GLN A 178 -6.19 2.08 18.52
C GLN A 178 -5.39 3.35 18.84
N GLN A 179 -6.09 4.43 19.22
CA GLN A 179 -5.49 5.66 19.70
C GLN A 179 -4.66 5.41 20.96
N ASP A 180 -5.28 4.76 21.95
CA ASP A 180 -4.65 4.49 23.24
C ASP A 180 -3.53 3.45 23.14
N MET A 181 -3.55 2.54 22.17
CA MET A 181 -2.54 1.49 22.07
C MET A 181 -1.37 1.82 21.17
N PHE A 182 -1.53 2.77 20.25
CA PHE A 182 -0.52 3.05 19.23
C PHE A 182 -0.25 4.55 19.07
N PHE A 183 -1.24 5.32 18.60
CA PHE A 183 -1.01 6.72 18.20
C PHE A 183 -0.57 7.65 19.35
N LYS A 184 -0.97 7.36 20.59
CA LYS A 184 -0.56 8.16 21.77
C LYS A 184 0.95 8.17 22.04
N TYR A 185 1.70 7.21 21.48
CA TYR A 185 3.15 7.09 21.71
C TYR A 185 3.99 7.86 20.70
N PHE A 186 3.35 8.50 19.73
CA PHE A 186 4.02 9.25 18.67
C PHE A 186 3.66 10.74 18.77
N SER A 187 4.61 11.59 18.40
CA SER A 187 4.36 13.03 18.29
C SER A 187 3.33 13.34 17.18
N PRO A 188 2.67 14.52 17.23
CA PRO A 188 1.68 14.88 16.21
C PRO A 188 2.22 14.82 14.77
N TRP A 189 3.45 15.27 14.54
CA TRP A 189 4.09 15.21 13.22
C TRP A 189 4.47 13.79 12.80
N GLU A 190 4.83 12.90 13.71
CA GLU A 190 5.07 11.47 13.38
C GLU A 190 3.76 10.75 12.99
N ASN A 191 2.64 11.10 13.63
CA ASN A 191 1.32 10.63 13.21
C ASN A 191 0.94 11.19 11.84
N GLU A 192 1.29 12.44 11.55
CA GLU A 192 1.06 13.05 10.24
C GLU A 192 1.96 12.44 9.15
N GLN A 193 3.19 12.01 9.49
CA GLN A 193 4.03 11.25 8.56
C GLN A 193 3.34 9.96 8.15
N MET A 194 2.76 9.22 9.11
CA MET A 194 1.98 8.02 8.82
C MET A 194 0.76 8.32 7.95
N ALA A 195 0.10 9.47 8.14
CA ALA A 195 -0.99 9.92 7.28
C ALA A 195 -0.54 10.16 5.84
N CYS A 196 0.62 10.80 5.63
CA CYS A 196 1.19 10.98 4.29
C CYS A 196 1.46 9.64 3.60
N VAL A 197 2.07 8.69 4.32
CA VAL A 197 2.33 7.34 3.79
C VAL A 197 1.02 6.61 3.49
N HIS A 198 0.02 6.71 4.36
CA HIS A 198 -1.30 6.10 4.17
C HIS A 198 -1.99 6.60 2.89
N GLU A 199 -2.01 7.91 2.68
CA GLU A 199 -2.59 8.51 1.47
C GLU A 199 -1.80 8.12 0.20
N PHE A 200 -0.47 8.14 0.26
CA PHE A 200 0.37 7.67 -0.84
C PHE A 200 0.09 6.21 -1.21
N LEU A 201 -0.02 5.31 -0.22
CA LEU A 201 -0.34 3.91 -0.46
C LEU A 201 -1.74 3.76 -1.07
N ALA A 202 -2.71 4.57 -0.64
CA ALA A 202 -4.04 4.60 -1.26
C ALA A 202 -3.98 5.05 -2.73
N GLN A 203 -3.14 6.05 -3.08
CA GLN A 203 -2.95 6.50 -4.46
C GLN A 203 -2.36 5.41 -5.38
N ILE A 204 -1.63 4.43 -4.82
CA ILE A 204 -1.19 3.25 -5.58
C ILE A 204 -2.36 2.29 -5.82
N VAL A 205 -3.19 2.06 -4.79
CA VAL A 205 -4.24 1.03 -4.83
C VAL A 205 -5.47 1.49 -5.61
N ILE A 206 -5.92 2.74 -5.44
CA ILE A 206 -7.18 3.26 -5.99
C ILE A 206 -7.27 3.08 -7.51
N PRO A 207 -6.27 3.45 -8.33
CA PRO A 207 -6.36 3.27 -9.78
C PRO A 207 -6.52 1.80 -10.19
N ALA A 208 -5.75 0.90 -9.57
CA ALA A 208 -5.82 -0.53 -9.87
C ALA A 208 -7.15 -1.15 -9.41
N PHE A 209 -7.67 -0.71 -8.26
CA PHE A 209 -8.99 -1.14 -7.77
C PHE A 209 -10.11 -0.64 -8.69
N ASN A 210 -10.11 0.64 -9.05
CA ASN A 210 -11.14 1.25 -9.89
C ASN A 210 -11.14 0.68 -11.31
N GLU A 211 -9.98 0.28 -11.85
CA GLU A 211 -9.91 -0.44 -13.12
C GLU A 211 -10.64 -1.79 -13.04
N ILE A 212 -10.52 -2.52 -11.93
CA ILE A 212 -11.24 -3.79 -11.72
C ILE A 212 -12.74 -3.51 -11.58
N VAL A 213 -13.15 -2.53 -10.78
CA VAL A 213 -14.55 -2.12 -10.64
C VAL A 213 -15.16 -1.70 -11.98
N ALA A 214 -14.40 -0.99 -12.81
CA ALA A 214 -14.85 -0.52 -14.10
C ALA A 214 -15.08 -1.64 -15.12
N HIS A 215 -14.47 -2.82 -14.94
CA HIS A 215 -14.46 -3.86 -15.98
C HIS A 215 -14.88 -5.26 -15.53
N ASP A 216 -14.77 -5.63 -14.26
CA ASP A 216 -15.10 -7.00 -13.83
C ASP A 216 -16.61 -7.24 -13.82
N VAL A 217 -17.06 -8.27 -14.54
CA VAL A 217 -18.47 -8.65 -14.67
C VAL A 217 -19.10 -8.96 -13.31
N PHE A 218 -18.41 -9.71 -12.43
CA PHE A 218 -18.96 -10.12 -11.14
C PHE A 218 -19.07 -8.94 -10.18
N TRP A 219 -18.02 -8.13 -10.06
CA TRP A 219 -18.06 -6.91 -9.23
C TRP A 219 -19.10 -5.91 -9.75
N GLY A 220 -19.23 -5.81 -11.08
CA GLY A 220 -20.30 -5.05 -11.73
C GLY A 220 -21.69 -5.55 -11.36
N SER A 221 -21.91 -6.86 -11.37
CA SER A 221 -23.20 -7.48 -11.01
C SER A 221 -23.57 -7.33 -9.53
N THR A 222 -22.59 -7.05 -8.67
CA THR A 222 -22.76 -6.84 -7.23
C THR A 222 -22.72 -5.36 -6.82
N ASN A 223 -22.79 -4.45 -7.80
CA ASN A 223 -22.83 -3.00 -7.62
C ASN A 223 -21.66 -2.46 -6.78
N ILE A 224 -20.46 -3.00 -6.97
CA ILE A 224 -19.28 -2.46 -6.29
C ILE A 224 -18.99 -1.06 -6.84
N GLU A 225 -18.85 -0.10 -5.92
CA GLU A 225 -18.56 1.30 -6.24
C GLU A 225 -17.05 1.57 -6.33
N SER A 226 -16.70 2.53 -7.19
CA SER A 226 -15.33 3.05 -7.30
C SER A 226 -14.92 3.78 -6.02
N ALA A 227 -13.65 3.70 -5.67
CA ALA A 227 -13.09 4.45 -4.56
C ALA A 227 -12.61 5.84 -5.00
N THR A 228 -12.96 6.87 -4.24
CA THR A 228 -12.53 8.27 -4.48
C THR A 228 -11.28 8.65 -3.71
N ASP A 229 -11.09 8.04 -2.54
CA ASP A 229 -10.03 8.41 -1.61
C ASP A 229 -9.69 7.25 -0.67
N ALA A 230 -8.71 7.52 0.20
CA ALA A 230 -8.17 6.55 1.14
C ALA A 230 -9.19 6.11 2.21
N SER A 231 -10.31 6.81 2.42
CA SER A 231 -11.34 6.44 3.40
C SER A 231 -12.20 5.25 3.00
N SER A 232 -12.23 4.92 1.70
CA SER A 232 -13.03 3.81 1.17
C SER A 232 -12.72 2.51 1.91
N GLN A 233 -13.78 1.85 2.39
CA GLN A 233 -13.72 0.57 3.10
C GLN A 233 -13.02 -0.54 2.30
N TYR A 234 -13.09 -0.50 0.96
CA TYR A 234 -12.40 -1.45 0.09
C TYR A 234 -10.91 -1.17 0.03
N ILE A 235 -10.55 0.12 -0.08
CA ILE A 235 -9.15 0.57 -0.07
C ILE A 235 -8.51 0.26 1.27
N GLN A 236 -9.18 0.58 2.37
CA GLN A 236 -8.74 0.21 3.72
C GLN A 236 -8.48 -1.29 3.82
N ALA A 237 -9.39 -2.14 3.34
CA ALA A 237 -9.22 -3.59 3.38
C ALA A 237 -8.02 -4.11 2.56
N ILE A 238 -7.70 -3.47 1.43
CA ILE A 238 -6.52 -3.80 0.64
C ILE A 238 -5.25 -3.33 1.36
N LEU A 239 -5.25 -2.11 1.91
CA LEU A 239 -4.12 -1.55 2.66
C LEU A 239 -3.74 -2.41 3.89
N CYS A 240 -4.72 -3.04 4.53
CA CYS A 240 -4.52 -3.97 5.64
C CYS A 240 -3.66 -5.20 5.28
N ARG A 241 -3.53 -5.52 3.99
CA ARG A 241 -2.73 -6.66 3.55
C ARG A 241 -1.23 -6.40 3.65
N GLY A 242 -0.80 -5.15 3.89
CA GLY A 242 0.59 -4.79 4.17
C GLY A 242 1.40 -4.41 2.93
N LEU A 243 2.61 -3.92 3.16
CA LEU A 243 3.45 -3.29 2.12
C LEU A 243 3.85 -4.24 1.00
N ALA A 244 4.12 -5.52 1.30
CA ALA A 244 4.42 -6.53 0.28
C ALA A 244 3.30 -6.66 -0.75
N HIS A 245 2.05 -6.64 -0.28
CA HIS A 245 0.88 -6.73 -1.14
C HIS A 245 0.70 -5.46 -1.98
N ILE A 246 0.89 -4.30 -1.36
CA ILE A 246 0.76 -3.01 -2.06
C ILE A 246 1.86 -2.84 -3.11
N HIS A 247 3.08 -3.31 -2.83
CA HIS A 247 4.17 -3.36 -3.80
C HIS A 247 3.84 -4.29 -4.99
N ALA A 248 3.21 -5.45 -4.75
CA ALA A 248 2.73 -6.32 -5.82
C ALA A 248 1.67 -5.63 -6.71
N ILE A 249 0.80 -4.80 -6.13
CA ILE A 249 -0.15 -3.97 -6.90
C ILE A 249 0.60 -2.91 -7.71
N ALA A 250 1.57 -2.23 -7.09
CA ALA A 250 2.35 -1.17 -7.74
C ALA A 250 3.15 -1.66 -8.95
N THR A 251 3.56 -2.93 -8.93
CA THR A 251 4.36 -3.57 -10.00
C THR A 251 3.50 -4.34 -11.01
N ALA A 252 2.19 -4.43 -10.79
CA ALA A 252 1.26 -5.04 -11.73
C ALA A 252 0.93 -4.08 -12.89
N ASP A 253 1.39 -4.44 -14.08
CA ASP A 253 1.36 -3.63 -15.30
C ASP A 253 0.11 -3.84 -16.17
N SER A 254 -0.60 -4.95 -15.98
CA SER A 254 -1.80 -5.29 -16.75
C SER A 254 -3.03 -5.47 -15.87
N TYR A 255 -4.22 -5.34 -16.49
CA TYR A 255 -5.49 -5.66 -15.85
C TYR A 255 -5.47 -7.06 -15.23
N SER A 256 -5.01 -8.07 -15.97
CA SER A 256 -4.99 -9.46 -15.51
C SER A 256 -4.07 -9.65 -14.31
N SER A 257 -2.89 -9.01 -14.32
CA SER A 257 -1.95 -9.02 -13.19
C SER A 257 -2.55 -8.32 -11.96
N ARG A 258 -3.18 -7.14 -12.13
CA ARG A 258 -3.84 -6.39 -11.04
C ARG A 258 -5.00 -7.18 -10.45
N ARG A 259 -5.82 -7.78 -11.31
CA ARG A 259 -6.92 -8.66 -10.93
C ARG A 259 -6.38 -9.85 -10.14
N ALA A 260 -5.33 -10.53 -10.59
CA ALA A 260 -4.76 -11.67 -9.86
C ALA A 260 -4.29 -11.30 -8.44
N VAL A 261 -3.80 -10.08 -8.22
CA VAL A 261 -3.33 -9.61 -6.90
C VAL A 261 -4.50 -9.16 -6.02
N ILE A 262 -5.41 -8.33 -6.55
CA ILE A 262 -6.46 -7.68 -5.76
C ILE A 262 -7.67 -8.59 -5.58
N TYR A 263 -8.07 -9.28 -6.65
CA TYR A 263 -9.37 -9.91 -6.77
C TYR A 263 -9.56 -11.02 -5.75
N LYS A 264 -10.71 -10.93 -5.10
CA LYS A 264 -11.37 -12.02 -4.41
C LYS A 264 -12.78 -12.06 -4.95
N LEU A 265 -13.42 -13.24 -4.90
CA LEU A 265 -14.79 -13.40 -5.37
C LEU A 265 -15.66 -12.28 -4.79
N TYR A 266 -15.53 -11.99 -3.50
CA TYR A 266 -16.06 -10.76 -2.90
C TYR A 266 -14.93 -9.82 -2.49
N PRO A 267 -14.99 -8.52 -2.82
CA PRO A 267 -13.99 -7.56 -2.39
C PRO A 267 -13.98 -7.51 -0.86
N PRO A 268 -12.79 -7.54 -0.22
CA PRO A 268 -12.71 -7.46 1.22
C PRO A 268 -13.19 -6.08 1.69
N TYR A 269 -13.84 -6.05 2.85
CA TYR A 269 -14.39 -4.85 3.45
C TYR A 269 -13.73 -4.60 4.81
N SER A 270 -13.31 -3.37 5.08
CA SER A 270 -12.83 -2.95 6.40
C SER A 270 -13.10 -1.46 6.63
N ASP A 271 -14.04 -1.17 7.53
CA ASP A 271 -14.32 0.19 7.99
C ASP A 271 -13.50 0.60 9.22
N LYS A 272 -12.68 -0.30 9.79
CA LYS A 272 -12.01 -0.11 11.10
C LYS A 272 -10.49 0.09 11.03
N PHE A 273 -9.90 0.08 9.84
CA PHE A 273 -8.45 0.28 9.70
C PHE A 273 -8.08 1.77 9.75
N PHE A 274 -6.78 2.05 9.61
CA PHE A 274 -6.06 3.32 9.74
C PHE A 274 -6.91 4.59 9.65
N HIS A 275 -7.75 4.75 8.61
CA HIS A 275 -8.62 5.92 8.47
C HIS A 275 -9.53 6.14 9.67
N ARG A 276 -10.26 5.10 10.11
CA ARG A 276 -11.17 5.24 11.25
C ARG A 276 -10.40 5.27 12.54
N GLY A 277 -9.38 4.40 12.68
CA GLY A 277 -8.38 4.40 13.75
C GLY A 277 -7.88 5.80 14.10
N ARG A 278 -7.63 6.59 13.06
CA ARG A 278 -7.16 7.96 13.13
C ARG A 278 -8.26 9.01 13.29
N ASN A 279 -9.52 8.78 12.92
CA ASN A 279 -10.54 9.85 12.82
C ASN A 279 -11.55 9.93 13.96
N ASN A 280 -11.67 8.94 14.86
CA ASN A 280 -12.58 9.03 16.03
C ASN A 280 -11.82 8.89 17.36
N GLY A 281 -12.02 9.84 18.28
CA GLY A 281 -11.66 9.67 19.69
C GLY A 281 -10.65 10.69 20.24
N HIS A 282 -11.15 11.65 21.02
CA HIS A 282 -10.55 12.32 22.20
C HIS A 282 -9.16 13.01 22.14
N THR A 283 -8.39 12.88 21.06
CA THR A 283 -7.04 13.47 20.87
C THR A 283 -7.01 14.98 20.83
N ALA A 284 -8.14 15.61 20.56
CA ALA A 284 -8.41 17.00 20.79
C ALA A 284 -7.72 17.54 22.06
N ARG A 285 -8.07 16.93 23.19
CA ARG A 285 -7.63 17.35 24.52
C ARG A 285 -6.25 16.78 24.88
N ALA A 286 -5.91 15.60 24.37
CA ALA A 286 -4.62 14.94 24.62
C ALA A 286 -3.46 15.53 23.80
N ILE A 287 -3.72 16.06 22.61
CA ILE A 287 -2.73 16.70 21.74
C ILE A 287 -2.52 18.16 22.14
N ILE A 288 -3.57 18.88 22.54
CA ILE A 288 -3.38 20.16 23.25
C ILE A 288 -2.61 19.94 24.56
N ALA A 289 -2.89 18.86 25.27
CA ALA A 289 -2.08 18.48 26.42
C ALA A 289 -0.64 18.17 25.99
N SER A 290 -0.37 17.39 24.94
CA SER A 290 1.02 17.06 24.53
C SER A 290 1.80 18.24 23.94
N VAL A 291 1.14 19.19 23.27
CA VAL A 291 1.76 20.43 22.80
C VAL A 291 2.16 21.32 23.99
N ASN A 292 1.40 21.26 25.09
CA ASN A 292 1.66 22.01 26.32
C ASN A 292 2.39 21.19 27.41
N ASN A 293 2.68 19.91 27.17
CA ASN A 293 3.23 19.00 28.16
C ASN A 293 4.46 18.29 27.59
N PRO A 294 5.67 18.53 28.13
CA PRO A 294 6.94 17.97 27.65
C PRO A 294 7.07 16.44 27.79
N LEU A 295 5.97 15.72 28.08
CA LEU A 295 5.94 14.28 28.34
C LEU A 295 5.81 13.41 27.09
N VAL A 296 5.45 13.94 25.92
CA VAL A 296 5.51 13.18 24.66
C VAL A 296 6.84 13.46 23.99
N SER A 297 7.89 12.76 24.44
CA SER A 297 9.18 12.78 23.77
C SER A 297 9.07 12.14 22.38
N ASN A 298 9.79 12.69 21.41
CA ASN A 298 9.81 12.16 20.04
C ASN A 298 10.13 10.67 20.08
N PHE A 299 9.32 9.85 19.40
CA PHE A 299 9.57 8.42 19.34
C PHE A 299 10.93 8.12 18.70
N PHE A 300 11.30 8.95 17.73
CA PHE A 300 12.66 9.06 17.22
C PHE A 300 13.16 10.50 17.34
N LYS A 301 14.32 10.71 17.96
CA LYS A 301 14.97 12.02 18.00
C LYS A 301 15.57 12.33 16.64
N ASP A 302 14.82 13.08 15.84
CA ASP A 302 15.26 13.52 14.51
C ASP A 302 16.50 14.42 14.61
N SER A 303 17.26 14.52 13.52
CA SER A 303 18.46 15.36 13.46
C SER A 303 18.16 16.85 13.36
N ASP A 304 16.93 17.20 12.94
CA ASP A 304 16.47 18.57 12.78
C ASP A 304 14.98 18.72 13.17
N GLU A 305 14.53 19.96 13.28
CA GLU A 305 13.16 20.32 13.68
C GLU A 305 12.21 20.50 12.48
N GLY A 306 12.62 20.11 11.27
CA GLY A 306 11.86 20.29 10.02
C GLY A 306 10.43 19.74 10.10
N PRO A 307 10.25 18.45 10.44
CA PRO A 307 8.92 17.85 10.57
C PRO A 307 7.99 18.57 11.56
N GLU A 308 8.52 18.93 12.72
CA GLU A 308 7.76 19.65 13.75
C GLU A 308 7.35 21.04 13.25
N ASN A 309 8.30 21.79 12.68
CA ASN A 309 8.05 23.14 12.16
C ASN A 309 7.05 23.12 11.00
N ALA A 310 7.16 22.16 10.07
CA ALA A 310 6.21 21.98 8.98
C ALA A 310 4.81 21.68 9.52
N TRP A 311 4.71 20.80 10.53
CA TRP A 311 3.44 20.48 11.18
C TRP A 311 2.83 21.72 11.84
N ARG A 312 3.60 22.48 12.63
CA ARG A 312 3.14 23.71 13.28
C ARG A 312 2.70 24.75 12.26
N TRP A 313 3.44 24.90 11.17
CA TRP A 313 3.09 25.79 10.06
C TRP A 313 1.74 25.45 9.43
N ALA A 314 1.48 24.19 9.10
CA ALA A 314 0.21 23.77 8.49
C ALA A 314 -1.00 23.84 9.44
N HIS A 315 -0.75 23.96 10.75
CA HIS A 315 -1.80 23.99 11.78
C HIS A 315 -1.86 25.33 12.54
N SER A 316 -1.10 26.35 12.11
CA SER A 316 -0.97 27.62 12.83
C SER A 316 -2.27 28.45 12.87
N SER A 317 -3.12 28.29 11.86
CA SER A 317 -4.41 29.00 11.72
C SER A 317 -5.58 28.31 12.42
N LEU A 318 -5.37 27.13 12.99
CA LEU A 318 -6.40 26.40 13.74
C LEU A 318 -6.49 26.96 15.17
N GLN A 319 -7.63 27.56 15.51
CA GLN A 319 -7.82 28.18 16.82
C GLN A 319 -7.66 27.18 17.98
N PRO A 320 -7.06 27.57 19.13
CA PRO A 320 -6.86 26.70 20.30
C PRO A 320 -8.13 26.08 20.89
N ASN A 321 -9.29 26.65 20.59
CA ASN A 321 -10.57 26.30 21.20
C ASN A 321 -11.38 25.24 20.44
N ILE A 322 -10.85 24.65 19.36
CA ILE A 322 -11.49 23.54 18.65
C ILE A 322 -10.54 22.35 18.60
N PRO A 323 -10.32 21.66 19.73
CA PRO A 323 -9.23 20.71 19.85
C PRO A 323 -9.45 19.50 18.91
N SER A 324 -10.71 19.11 18.66
CA SER A 324 -11.06 17.96 17.80
C SER A 324 -10.77 18.18 16.32
N LEU A 325 -10.54 19.42 15.90
CA LEU A 325 -10.18 19.74 14.52
C LEU A 325 -8.67 19.57 14.24
N MET A 326 -7.81 19.68 15.26
CA MET A 326 -6.36 19.87 15.06
C MET A 326 -5.62 18.66 14.48
N VAL A 327 -6.15 17.43 14.55
CA VAL A 327 -5.41 16.22 14.10
C VAL A 327 -6.27 15.21 13.32
N MET A 328 -7.59 15.41 13.27
CA MET A 328 -8.53 14.30 13.10
C MET A 328 -9.56 14.50 12.00
N THR A 329 -9.38 15.49 11.10
CA THR A 329 -10.39 15.76 10.08
C THR A 329 -9.80 15.67 8.67
N ASN A 330 -9.86 14.46 8.12
CA ASN A 330 -9.93 14.25 6.66
C ASN A 330 -11.11 15.01 6.00
N SER A 331 -12.01 15.59 6.80
CA SER A 331 -13.07 16.49 6.37
C SER A 331 -12.54 17.74 5.67
N PHE A 332 -11.30 18.16 5.95
CA PHE A 332 -10.66 19.25 5.21
C PHE A 332 -9.81 18.67 4.09
N ARG A 333 -10.37 18.65 2.88
CA ARG A 333 -9.69 18.31 1.62
C ARG A 333 -8.33 19.00 1.47
N ASP A 334 -8.15 20.15 2.12
CA ASP A 334 -6.90 20.92 2.16
C ASP A 334 -5.70 20.13 2.68
N PHE A 335 -5.91 19.20 3.63
CA PHE A 335 -4.78 18.41 4.16
C PHE A 335 -4.32 17.32 3.19
N THR A 336 -5.21 16.80 2.33
CA THR A 336 -4.81 15.86 1.28
C THR A 336 -3.81 16.51 0.33
N ALA A 337 -3.99 17.78 0.00
CA ALA A 337 -3.06 18.51 -0.86
C ALA A 337 -1.65 18.58 -0.25
N VAL A 338 -1.51 18.93 1.04
CA VAL A 338 -0.17 19.01 1.67
C VAL A 338 0.46 17.66 1.93
N ARG A 339 -0.34 16.62 2.19
CA ARG A 339 0.14 15.25 2.35
C ARG A 339 0.66 14.65 1.05
N THR A 340 0.13 15.05 -0.11
CA THR A 340 0.61 14.54 -1.40
C THR A 340 2.08 14.85 -1.67
N TRP A 341 2.60 15.98 -1.17
CA TRP A 341 4.02 16.31 -1.22
C TRP A 341 4.77 15.98 0.07
N GLY A 342 4.13 15.30 1.03
CA GLY A 342 4.77 14.79 2.24
C GLY A 342 5.38 15.88 3.12
N TYR A 343 4.68 16.99 3.35
CA TYR A 343 5.25 18.20 3.96
C TYR A 343 6.01 18.01 5.30
N VAL A 344 5.67 16.99 6.09
CA VAL A 344 6.34 16.62 7.36
C VAL A 344 7.50 15.61 7.19
N MET A 345 7.89 15.29 5.96
CA MET A 345 8.95 14.33 5.63
C MET A 345 10.30 14.99 5.37
N TRP A 346 10.33 16.31 5.22
CA TRP A 346 11.49 17.03 4.70
C TRP A 346 12.30 17.67 5.81
N ASP A 347 13.60 17.82 5.56
CA ASP A 347 14.51 18.47 6.50
C ASP A 347 14.22 19.97 6.57
N ARG A 348 14.52 20.55 7.73
CA ARG A 348 14.34 21.99 7.96
C ARG A 348 14.96 22.85 6.85
N LEU A 349 16.20 22.54 6.47
CA LEU A 349 16.94 23.28 5.44
C LEU A 349 16.18 23.29 4.09
N ARG A 350 15.63 22.15 3.66
CA ARG A 350 14.87 22.06 2.41
C ARG A 350 13.60 22.91 2.48
N LEU A 351 12.89 22.87 3.61
CA LEU A 351 11.67 23.65 3.82
C LEU A 351 11.95 25.16 3.83
N ASP A 352 13.07 25.59 4.43
CA ASP A 352 13.52 26.99 4.39
C ASP A 352 13.88 27.41 2.95
N GLU A 353 14.59 26.58 2.19
CA GLU A 353 14.92 26.84 0.78
C GLU A 353 13.68 26.94 -0.12
N TRP A 354 12.65 26.15 0.16
CA TRP A 354 11.35 26.25 -0.50
C TRP A 354 10.55 27.49 -0.07
N GLY A 355 10.98 28.19 0.97
CA GLY A 355 10.26 29.34 1.52
C GLY A 355 8.92 28.96 2.13
N VAL A 356 8.77 27.72 2.61
CA VAL A 356 7.53 27.19 3.19
C VAL A 356 7.04 28.10 4.32
N PHE A 357 7.95 28.46 5.23
CA PHE A 357 7.65 29.28 6.40
C PHE A 357 7.55 30.78 6.11
N GLY A 358 7.86 31.21 4.88
CA GLY A 358 7.74 32.61 4.48
C GLY A 358 6.30 33.05 4.18
N LYS A 359 5.34 32.12 4.17
CA LYS A 359 3.91 32.38 3.94
C LYS A 359 3.09 31.67 4.99
N ASP A 360 2.07 32.32 5.53
CA ASP A 360 1.11 31.65 6.39
C ASP A 360 0.36 30.57 5.61
N TRP A 361 0.12 29.43 6.25
CA TRP A 361 -0.77 28.43 5.70
C TRP A 361 -2.21 28.96 5.74
N VAL A 362 -2.68 29.40 4.57
CA VAL A 362 -4.08 29.74 4.36
C VAL A 362 -4.79 28.47 3.95
N HIS A 363 -5.63 27.94 4.85
CA HIS A 363 -6.59 26.91 4.47
C HIS A 363 -7.34 27.38 3.23
N SER A 364 -7.31 26.59 2.16
CA SER A 364 -8.16 26.78 1.00
C SER A 364 -9.61 26.37 1.31
N LEU A 365 -10.13 26.82 2.46
CA LEU A 365 -11.54 27.00 2.74
C LEU A 365 -12.13 28.10 1.83
N LYS A 366 -11.88 27.99 0.53
CA LYS A 366 -12.84 28.42 -0.46
C LYS A 366 -14.01 27.46 -0.28
N PHE A 367 -14.99 27.88 0.50
CA PHE A 367 -16.30 27.27 0.41
C PHE A 367 -16.66 27.31 -1.07
N ALA A 368 -16.78 26.13 -1.68
CA ALA A 368 -17.24 26.02 -3.05
C ALA A 368 -18.53 26.84 -3.15
N THR A 369 -18.60 27.69 -4.15
CA THR A 369 -19.80 28.46 -4.42
C THR A 369 -20.97 27.50 -4.62
N TYR A 370 -22.19 27.97 -4.39
CA TYR A 370 -23.38 27.16 -4.63
C TYR A 370 -23.41 26.58 -6.06
N GLN A 371 -22.96 27.36 -7.06
CA GLN A 371 -22.82 26.90 -8.45
C GLN A 371 -21.80 25.76 -8.60
N GLU A 372 -20.60 25.89 -8.01
CA GLU A 372 -19.59 24.82 -8.08
C GLU A 372 -20.06 23.53 -7.39
N LEU A 373 -20.86 23.64 -6.33
CA LEU A 373 -21.48 22.49 -5.65
C LEU A 373 -22.58 21.84 -6.51
N GLU A 374 -23.41 22.65 -7.19
CA GLU A 374 -24.47 22.16 -8.06
C GLU A 374 -23.91 21.47 -9.31
N GLU A 375 -22.97 22.10 -10.02
CA GLU A 375 -22.28 21.50 -11.17
C GLU A 375 -21.54 20.21 -10.79
N LYS A 376 -21.06 20.12 -9.55
CA LYS A 376 -20.44 18.91 -9.03
C LYS A 376 -21.48 17.84 -8.76
N ARG A 377 -22.61 18.18 -8.14
CA ARG A 377 -23.72 17.25 -7.91
C ARG A 377 -24.26 16.69 -9.23
N GLU A 378 -24.48 17.54 -10.22
CA GLU A 378 -24.94 17.12 -11.55
C GLU A 378 -23.98 16.13 -12.19
N ARG A 379 -22.66 16.40 -12.14
CA ARG A 379 -21.63 15.46 -12.63
C ARG A 379 -21.61 14.15 -11.84
N GLU A 380 -21.79 14.19 -10.53
CA GLU A 380 -21.86 12.99 -9.68
C GLU A 380 -23.13 12.17 -9.97
N GLU A 381 -24.27 12.83 -10.24
CA GLU A 381 -25.53 12.19 -10.63
C GLU A 381 -25.45 11.56 -12.03
N GLU A 382 -24.86 12.26 -13.01
CA GLU A 382 -24.61 11.72 -14.35
C GLU A 382 -23.70 10.49 -14.29
N MET A 383 -22.57 10.60 -13.59
CA MET A 383 -21.62 9.50 -13.41
C MET A 383 -22.26 8.29 -12.70
N ARG A 384 -23.14 8.54 -11.72
CA ARG A 384 -23.93 7.50 -11.05
C ARG A 384 -24.89 6.83 -12.04
N GLY A 385 -25.60 7.60 -12.85
CA GLY A 385 -26.52 7.08 -13.87
C GLY A 385 -25.82 6.17 -14.88
N ASP A 386 -24.63 6.53 -15.32
CA ASP A 386 -23.85 5.70 -16.24
C ASP A 386 -23.28 4.45 -15.57
N MET A 387 -22.84 4.55 -14.32
CA MET A 387 -22.44 3.38 -13.53
C MET A 387 -23.60 2.43 -13.28
N GLU A 388 -24.81 2.92 -13.03
CA GLU A 388 -26.01 2.09 -12.87
C GLU A 388 -26.38 1.32 -14.15
N LYS A 389 -26.27 1.96 -15.33
CA LYS A 389 -26.45 1.27 -16.62
C LYS A 389 -25.41 0.16 -16.80
N SER A 390 -24.15 0.46 -16.49
CA SER A 390 -23.04 -0.49 -16.54
C SER A 390 -23.23 -1.67 -15.60
N TRP A 391 -23.70 -1.43 -14.37
CA TRP A 391 -24.03 -2.50 -13.42
C TRP A 391 -25.17 -3.39 -13.92
N LYS A 392 -26.27 -2.80 -14.41
CA LYS A 392 -27.40 -3.55 -14.99
C LYS A 392 -26.94 -4.46 -16.12
N ARG A 393 -26.16 -3.92 -17.06
CA ARG A 393 -25.67 -4.72 -18.20
C ARG A 393 -24.74 -5.85 -17.76
N ARG A 394 -23.82 -5.60 -16.83
CA ARG A 394 -22.94 -6.66 -16.29
C ARG A 394 -23.70 -7.69 -15.47
N ALA A 395 -24.79 -7.32 -14.79
CA ALA A 395 -25.68 -8.27 -14.14
C ALA A 395 -26.35 -9.22 -15.15
N GLU A 396 -26.81 -8.71 -16.30
CA GLU A 396 -27.34 -9.56 -17.39
C GLU A 396 -26.27 -10.52 -17.94
N VAL A 397 -25.06 -10.02 -18.22
CA VAL A 397 -23.93 -10.84 -18.68
C VAL A 397 -23.61 -11.94 -17.65
N HIS A 398 -23.57 -11.59 -16.37
CA HIS A 398 -23.33 -12.54 -15.29
C HIS A 398 -24.44 -13.61 -15.19
N LEU A 399 -25.71 -13.21 -15.27
CA LEU A 399 -26.86 -14.14 -15.25
C LEU A 399 -26.85 -15.11 -16.44
N ALA A 400 -26.35 -14.66 -17.59
CA ALA A 400 -26.14 -15.50 -18.77
C ALA A 400 -24.93 -16.45 -18.64
N GLY A 401 -24.18 -16.38 -17.53
CA GLY A 401 -23.02 -17.22 -17.22
C GLY A 401 -21.69 -16.67 -17.72
N GLY A 402 -21.62 -15.38 -18.06
CA GLY A 402 -20.39 -14.67 -18.40
C GLY A 402 -19.63 -14.19 -17.17
N PHE A 403 -18.30 -14.15 -17.25
CA PHE A 403 -17.42 -13.65 -16.21
C PHE A 403 -16.17 -12.98 -16.83
N GLY A 404 -15.31 -12.38 -16.00
CA GLY A 404 -14.07 -11.76 -16.48
C GLY A 404 -14.24 -10.29 -16.87
N TRP A 405 -13.55 -9.86 -17.93
CA TRP A 405 -13.46 -8.45 -18.33
C TRP A 405 -14.59 -8.05 -19.26
N TRP A 406 -15.19 -6.89 -19.01
CA TRP A 406 -16.25 -6.30 -19.81
C TRP A 406 -16.03 -4.79 -19.98
N LYS A 407 -16.44 -4.27 -21.13
CA LYS A 407 -16.56 -2.83 -21.40
C LYS A 407 -17.82 -2.60 -22.21
N ASP A 408 -18.41 -1.41 -22.07
CA ASP A 408 -19.57 -1.05 -22.85
C ASP A 408 -19.30 -1.18 -24.35
N GLY A 409 -20.21 -1.86 -25.05
CA GLY A 409 -20.06 -2.24 -26.46
C GLY A 409 -18.99 -3.30 -26.78
N ASP A 410 -18.26 -3.85 -25.79
CA ASP A 410 -17.20 -4.85 -25.99
C ASP A 410 -17.30 -6.00 -24.97
N GLU A 411 -17.92 -7.09 -25.42
CA GLU A 411 -17.98 -8.38 -24.71
C GLU A 411 -16.88 -9.37 -25.17
N GLY A 412 -15.92 -8.94 -26.00
CA GLY A 412 -14.93 -9.82 -26.63
C GLY A 412 -13.95 -10.48 -25.67
N ARG A 413 -13.85 -9.98 -24.43
CA ARG A 413 -13.02 -10.55 -23.35
C ARG A 413 -13.84 -11.11 -22.19
N VAL A 414 -15.16 -11.22 -22.37
CA VAL A 414 -16.02 -11.95 -21.43
C VAL A 414 -15.78 -13.43 -21.62
N GLU A 415 -15.44 -14.11 -20.54
CA GLU A 415 -15.28 -15.55 -20.49
C GLU A 415 -16.65 -16.19 -20.26
N TRP A 416 -17.02 -17.12 -21.13
CA TRP A 416 -18.29 -17.85 -21.06
C TRP A 416 -18.02 -19.31 -20.72
N GLY A 417 -18.91 -19.95 -19.94
CA GLY A 417 -18.78 -21.37 -19.59
C GLY A 417 -18.60 -22.27 -20.84
N ARG A 418 -17.81 -23.35 -20.72
CA ARG A 418 -17.34 -24.19 -21.85
C ARG A 418 -18.41 -24.39 -22.93
N GLY A 419 -18.12 -23.89 -24.14
CA GLY A 419 -18.94 -24.08 -25.34
C GLY A 419 -20.07 -23.06 -25.55
N ARG A 420 -20.19 -22.03 -24.72
CA ARG A 420 -21.17 -20.95 -24.90
C ARG A 420 -20.52 -19.69 -25.48
N SER A 421 -21.21 -19.03 -26.41
CA SER A 421 -20.92 -17.68 -26.90
C SER A 421 -21.87 -16.67 -26.24
N SER A 422 -21.59 -15.37 -26.38
CA SER A 422 -22.53 -14.32 -25.95
C SER A 422 -23.91 -14.59 -26.56
N PRO A 423 -24.98 -14.68 -25.74
CA PRO A 423 -26.35 -14.92 -26.24
C PRO A 423 -26.80 -13.84 -27.23
N TRP A 424 -26.24 -12.64 -27.10
CA TRP A 424 -26.59 -11.45 -27.86
C TRP A 424 -25.92 -11.42 -29.24
N ASN A 425 -24.76 -12.08 -29.40
CA ASN A 425 -24.12 -12.26 -30.70
C ASN A 425 -24.87 -13.29 -31.57
N ASP A 426 -25.50 -14.29 -30.96
CA ASP A 426 -26.32 -15.26 -31.68
C ASP A 426 -27.65 -14.64 -32.15
N GLU A 427 -28.19 -13.67 -31.41
CA GLU A 427 -29.40 -12.93 -31.79
C GLU A 427 -29.13 -11.91 -32.91
N ALA A 428 -27.98 -11.23 -32.88
CA ALA A 428 -27.51 -10.38 -33.98
C ALA A 428 -27.22 -11.20 -35.26
N ARG A 429 -26.58 -12.37 -35.14
CA ARG A 429 -26.39 -13.30 -36.27
C ARG A 429 -27.71 -13.88 -36.78
N ARG A 430 -28.69 -14.13 -35.91
CA ARG A 430 -30.05 -14.53 -36.33
C ARG A 430 -30.75 -13.41 -37.09
N ARG A 431 -30.63 -12.15 -36.67
CA ARG A 431 -31.17 -10.99 -37.39
C ARG A 431 -30.45 -10.72 -38.71
N GLU A 432 -29.13 -10.89 -38.78
CA GLU A 432 -28.38 -10.85 -40.05
C GLU A 432 -28.73 -12.02 -40.97
N CYS A 433 -28.97 -13.23 -40.43
CA CYS A 433 -29.50 -14.36 -41.21
C CYS A 433 -30.93 -14.09 -41.69
N GLU A 434 -31.80 -13.51 -40.87
CA GLU A 434 -33.19 -13.15 -41.26
C GLU A 434 -33.21 -12.05 -42.33
N LEU A 435 -32.25 -11.12 -42.32
CA LEU A 435 -32.04 -10.15 -43.39
C LEU A 435 -31.44 -10.79 -44.67
N CYS A 436 -30.68 -11.87 -44.55
CA CYS A 436 -30.16 -12.64 -45.70
C CYS A 436 -31.17 -13.67 -46.27
N ILE A 437 -32.27 -13.96 -45.58
CA ILE A 437 -33.32 -14.88 -46.06
C ILE A 437 -34.40 -14.12 -46.88
N GLY A 438 -34.20 -12.82 -47.12
CA GLY A 438 -35.06 -11.98 -47.95
C GLY A 438 -34.89 -12.16 -49.47
N GLU A 439 -34.35 -13.26 -49.99
CA GLU A 439 -34.35 -13.50 -51.45
C GLU A 439 -34.08 -14.98 -51.84
N VAL A 440 -34.97 -15.91 -51.48
CA VAL A 440 -35.06 -17.19 -52.22
C VAL A 440 -36.53 -17.49 -52.52
N ARG A 441 -36.87 -17.36 -53.80
CA ARG A 441 -38.16 -17.71 -54.40
C ARG A 441 -38.41 -19.22 -54.27
N CYS A 442 -39.67 -19.52 -53.96
CA CYS A 442 -40.38 -20.79 -53.99
C CYS A 442 -39.84 -21.91 -54.91
N ALA A 443 -39.83 -23.14 -54.37
CA ALA A 443 -40.26 -24.34 -55.08
C ALA A 443 -40.82 -25.39 -54.08
N PRO A 444 -41.97 -26.03 -54.35
CA PRO A 444 -42.61 -26.98 -53.43
C PRO A 444 -42.26 -28.45 -53.72
N HIS A 445 -42.59 -29.34 -52.76
CA HIS A 445 -42.45 -30.82 -52.71
C HIS A 445 -41.22 -31.30 -51.94
N ARG A 446 -41.28 -32.22 -50.97
CA ARG A 446 -42.25 -33.29 -50.65
C ARG A 446 -42.09 -33.68 -49.17
N LEU A 447 -43.19 -34.03 -48.50
CA LEU A 447 -43.21 -34.77 -47.23
C LEU A 447 -42.34 -36.03 -47.29
N VAL A 448 -41.54 -36.29 -46.24
CA VAL A 448 -41.45 -37.61 -45.61
C VAL A 448 -41.22 -37.45 -44.10
N LEU A 449 -42.25 -37.79 -43.32
CA LEU A 449 -42.16 -38.15 -41.91
C LEU A 449 -41.32 -39.41 -41.73
N ARG A 450 -40.34 -39.41 -40.83
CA ARG A 450 -39.92 -40.62 -40.11
C ARG A 450 -39.55 -40.30 -38.67
N ILE A 451 -40.54 -40.49 -37.80
CA ILE A 451 -40.35 -40.81 -36.39
C ILE A 451 -39.92 -42.28 -36.34
N LYS A 452 -38.85 -42.58 -35.59
CA LYS A 452 -38.75 -43.80 -34.77
C LYS A 452 -37.67 -43.58 -33.71
N GLY A 453 -38.10 -43.67 -32.45
CA GLY A 453 -37.23 -43.62 -31.28
C GLY A 453 -36.59 -44.96 -30.95
N GLN A 454 -35.56 -44.83 -30.10
CA GLN A 454 -35.07 -45.75 -29.05
C GLN A 454 -34.84 -47.23 -29.40
N CYS A 455 -33.55 -47.62 -29.42
CA CYS A 455 -32.90 -48.41 -28.38
C CYS A 455 -31.40 -48.16 -28.43
#